data_AF-A0A7J8J585-F1
#
_entry.id   AF-A0A7J8J585-F1
#
_cell.length_a   1.000
_cell.length_b   1.000
_cell.length_c   1.000
_cell.angle_alpha   90.00
_cell.angle_beta   90.00
_cell.angle_gamma   90.00
#
_symmetry.space_group_name_H-M   'P 1'
#
loop_
_entity.id
_entity.type
_entity.pdbx_description
1 polymer ?
#
loop_
_entity_poly.entity_id
_entity_poly.type
_entity_poly.pdbx_seq_one_letter_code
_entity_poly.pdbx_strand_id
1 'polypeptide(L)'
;MEPQLGPEAIALRLGWPALFLWVSALSCSVSLPAPPSPSLVPRVRTSYNFGRTFLGLDKCNACIGTSICKKFFKEEIRFDNWLASHFELPLDYLRSYPANYSDDSKTWRPVEIARLLSKHQNEISDRRICASAAAPKTCSIERVLRKTGRFQKWLQAKRLTPDLVQGLPSPLLRCPSQRLLDRVVRRYAEVADAGSIFMDHFTDRDKLRLLYTLAVNTHPILLQIFPGAEGWPLPKYLGSCGRFLVSTSTSLLQEFYGAPPDQAADLAYQLLRILESLRNNDLNYFLYFTHVDAAMFGIFNNGHLFIRDASALGVIDKQEGTQHGPG
;
A
#
# COMPACT_ATOMS: atom_id res chain seq x y z
N MET A 1 -35.77 56.43 -25.58
CA MET A 1 -36.00 57.67 -24.82
C MET A 1 -34.92 57.76 -23.74
N GLU A 2 -33.89 58.54 -24.03
CA GLU A 2 -33.08 59.30 -23.06
C GLU A 2 -33.94 60.41 -22.43
N PRO A 3 -33.52 61.15 -21.36
CA PRO A 3 -32.27 61.95 -21.23
C PRO A 3 -31.50 61.71 -19.90
N GLN A 4 -30.15 61.82 -19.82
CA GLN A 4 -29.24 63.01 -19.65
C GLN A 4 -29.57 63.91 -18.44
N LEU A 5 -28.65 64.37 -17.59
CA LEU A 5 -27.34 65.01 -17.82
C LEU A 5 -26.53 65.10 -16.48
N GLY A 6 -25.18 65.14 -16.53
CA GLY A 6 -24.26 65.45 -15.40
C GLY A 6 -24.23 66.94 -14.98
N PRO A 7 -23.19 67.50 -14.28
CA PRO A 7 -21.75 67.34 -14.62
C PRO A 7 -20.67 67.44 -13.48
N GLU A 8 -19.40 67.16 -13.86
CA GLU A 8 -18.08 67.69 -13.41
C GLU A 8 -17.61 67.59 -11.93
N ALA A 9 -16.32 67.59 -11.55
CA ALA A 9 -14.98 67.28 -12.10
C ALA A 9 -13.98 67.54 -10.93
N ILE A 10 -12.79 66.91 -10.96
CA ILE A 10 -11.45 67.51 -10.68
C ILE A 10 -10.45 66.41 -10.32
N ALA A 11 -9.38 66.40 -11.11
CA ALA A 11 -8.19 65.58 -11.00
C ALA A 11 -7.21 66.10 -9.94
N LEU A 12 -6.29 65.24 -9.49
CA LEU A 12 -4.89 65.62 -9.26
C LEU A 12 -3.98 64.38 -9.22
N ARG A 13 -3.12 64.29 -10.24
CA ARG A 13 -1.90 63.47 -10.29
C ARG A 13 -0.79 64.18 -9.52
N LEU A 14 0.18 63.43 -8.98
CA LEU A 14 1.62 63.74 -8.82
C LEU A 14 2.24 62.48 -8.15
N GLY A 15 3.36 61.84 -8.54
CA GLY A 15 4.44 62.18 -9.45
C GLY A 15 5.81 62.18 -8.73
N TRP A 16 6.52 61.02 -8.73
CA TRP A 16 8.00 60.85 -8.64
C TRP A 16 8.74 61.18 -7.30
N PRO A 17 10.05 60.84 -7.09
CA PRO A 17 11.02 60.12 -7.95
C PRO A 17 11.93 59.06 -7.26
N ALA A 18 12.68 58.33 -8.11
CA ALA A 18 13.86 57.55 -7.75
C ALA A 18 15.10 58.45 -7.61
N LEU A 19 16.00 58.14 -6.67
CA LEU A 19 17.38 58.64 -6.69
C LEU A 19 18.35 57.62 -6.11
N PHE A 20 19.36 57.29 -6.93
CA PHE A 20 20.57 56.52 -6.61
C PHE A 20 21.51 57.34 -5.72
N LEU A 21 22.11 56.72 -4.70
CA LEU A 21 23.38 57.16 -4.12
C LEU A 21 24.27 55.94 -3.81
N TRP A 22 25.36 55.85 -4.57
CA TRP A 22 26.57 55.10 -4.26
C TRP A 22 27.40 55.88 -3.22
N VAL A 23 27.85 55.22 -2.15
CA VAL A 23 29.06 55.62 -1.42
C VAL A 23 29.82 54.36 -0.99
N SER A 24 31.08 54.30 -1.41
CA SER A 24 32.05 53.26 -1.06
C SER A 24 33.04 53.76 0.00
N ALA A 25 33.59 52.79 0.74
CA ALA A 25 34.75 52.85 1.67
C ALA A 25 34.39 53.31 3.11
N LEU A 26 34.90 52.72 4.20
CA LEU A 26 36.23 52.19 4.47
C LEU A 26 36.16 51.15 5.62
N SER A 27 37.03 50.16 5.57
CA SER A 27 37.20 49.06 6.53
C SER A 27 37.60 49.52 7.94
N CYS A 28 36.95 48.96 8.96
CA CYS A 28 37.51 48.82 10.31
C CYS A 28 37.20 47.43 10.86
N SER A 29 38.22 46.60 10.94
CA SER A 29 38.19 45.25 11.52
C SER A 29 38.12 45.35 13.05
N VAL A 30 37.03 44.93 13.65
CA VAL A 30 36.95 44.69 15.10
C VAL A 30 36.61 43.23 15.32
N SER A 31 37.64 42.47 15.70
CA SER A 31 37.54 41.04 16.00
C SER A 31 36.77 40.83 17.30
N LEU A 32 35.57 40.25 17.24
CA LEU A 32 34.92 39.67 18.41
C LEU A 32 35.39 38.21 18.60
N PRO A 33 35.66 37.77 19.84
CA PRO A 33 36.08 36.41 20.13
C PRO A 33 34.96 35.40 19.83
N ALA A 34 35.37 34.26 19.27
CA ALA A 34 34.49 33.20 18.81
C ALA A 34 33.55 32.68 19.90
N PRO A 35 32.27 32.40 19.58
CA PRO A 35 31.42 31.62 20.47
C PRO A 35 32.03 30.22 20.66
N PRO A 36 31.95 29.64 21.87
CA PRO A 36 32.47 28.31 22.12
C PRO A 36 31.81 27.30 21.18
N SER A 37 32.66 26.43 20.61
CA SER A 37 32.27 25.33 19.74
C SER A 37 31.12 24.53 20.35
N PRO A 38 30.05 24.22 19.59
CA PRO A 38 29.03 23.31 20.10
C PRO A 38 29.71 21.97 20.31
N SER A 39 29.79 21.58 21.58
CA SER A 39 30.29 20.30 22.02
C SER A 39 29.56 19.19 21.27
N LEU A 40 30.37 18.22 20.81
CA LEU A 40 29.97 17.04 20.06
C LEU A 40 29.22 16.06 21.00
N VAL A 41 28.10 16.51 21.56
CA VAL A 41 27.16 15.61 22.22
C VAL A 41 26.35 14.96 21.10
N PRO A 42 26.28 13.62 21.01
CA PRO A 42 25.36 12.98 20.09
C PRO A 42 23.96 13.47 20.45
N ARG A 43 23.40 14.37 19.63
CA ARG A 43 21.99 14.70 19.66
C ARG A 43 21.30 13.35 19.50
N VAL A 44 20.76 12.82 20.60
CA VAL A 44 19.91 11.64 20.58
C VAL A 44 18.85 11.96 19.53
N ARG A 45 18.96 11.32 18.36
CA ARG A 45 17.94 11.36 17.33
C ARG A 45 16.66 11.00 18.07
N THR A 46 15.76 11.95 18.24
CA THR A 46 14.40 11.69 18.69
C THR A 46 13.78 10.85 17.58
N SER A 47 14.02 9.54 17.70
CA SER A 47 13.54 8.50 16.82
C SER A 47 12.05 8.69 16.67
N TYR A 48 11.65 8.98 15.45
CA TYR A 48 10.31 8.84 14.95
C TYR A 48 9.81 7.42 15.24
N ASN A 49 9.29 7.21 16.44
CA ASN A 49 8.78 5.93 16.89
C ASN A 49 7.36 5.81 16.36
N PHE A 50 7.22 5.54 15.05
CA PHE A 50 6.05 4.79 14.62
C PHE A 50 6.00 3.53 15.49
N GLY A 51 4.92 3.41 16.27
CA GLY A 51 4.77 2.29 17.17
C GLY A 51 4.83 1.01 16.34
N ARG A 52 5.75 0.09 16.69
CA ARG A 52 5.71 -1.29 16.19
C ARG A 52 4.30 -1.86 16.29
N THR A 53 3.57 -1.47 17.34
CA THR A 53 2.15 -1.77 17.56
C THR A 53 1.22 -1.20 16.49
N PHE A 54 1.40 0.05 16.05
CA PHE A 54 0.56 0.65 15.00
C PHE A 54 0.64 -0.18 13.72
N LEU A 55 1.86 -0.51 13.29
CA LEU A 55 2.15 -1.35 12.12
C LEU A 55 1.78 -2.82 12.33
N GLY A 56 1.49 -3.26 13.55
CA GLY A 56 1.24 -4.67 13.89
C GLY A 56 2.51 -5.54 13.84
N LEU A 57 3.69 -4.94 13.96
CA LEU A 57 4.98 -5.65 14.00
C LEU A 57 5.23 -6.41 15.30
N ASP A 58 4.53 -6.06 16.39
CA ASP A 58 4.52 -6.84 17.63
C ASP A 58 3.84 -8.21 17.46
N LYS A 59 3.00 -8.36 16.42
CA LYS A 59 2.32 -9.60 16.07
C LYS A 59 3.01 -10.39 14.95
N CYS A 60 4.05 -9.86 14.32
CA CYS A 60 4.83 -10.63 13.35
C CYS A 60 5.46 -11.85 14.05
N ASN A 61 5.46 -13.04 13.45
CA ASN A 61 5.27 -13.34 12.03
C ASN A 61 3.81 -13.60 11.57
N ALA A 62 2.81 -13.36 12.42
CA ALA A 62 1.39 -13.32 12.02
C ALA A 62 1.04 -11.96 11.39
N CYS A 63 1.70 -11.69 10.28
CA CYS A 63 1.68 -10.44 9.56
C CYS A 63 1.89 -10.68 8.06
N ILE A 64 1.72 -9.64 7.24
CA ILE A 64 1.75 -9.76 5.78
C ILE A 64 3.20 -9.79 5.28
N GLY A 65 4.07 -8.97 5.88
CA GLY A 65 5.42 -8.84 5.40
C GLY A 65 6.28 -7.87 6.21
N THR A 66 7.55 -7.81 5.83
CA THR A 66 8.56 -6.95 6.46
C THR A 66 9.49 -6.27 5.46
N SER A 67 9.31 -6.52 4.15
CA SER A 67 10.18 -6.06 3.06
C SER A 67 10.46 -4.56 3.09
N ILE A 68 9.47 -3.73 3.45
CA ILE A 68 9.58 -2.27 3.41
C ILE A 68 9.67 -1.62 4.81
N CYS A 69 9.72 -2.41 5.89
CA CYS A 69 9.75 -1.86 7.25
C CYS A 69 10.90 -0.91 7.53
N LYS A 70 12.08 -1.18 6.96
CA LYS A 70 13.25 -0.31 7.10
C LYS A 70 12.98 1.10 6.58
N LYS A 71 12.13 1.25 5.55
CA LYS A 71 11.75 2.54 4.97
C LYS A 71 10.88 3.35 5.91
N PHE A 72 9.94 2.70 6.63
CA PHE A 72 9.16 3.36 7.68
C PHE A 72 10.04 3.92 8.80
N PHE A 73 10.98 3.12 9.31
CA PHE A 73 11.85 3.52 10.43
C PHE A 73 12.94 4.53 10.04
N LYS A 74 13.22 4.68 8.75
CA LYS A 74 14.16 5.68 8.22
C LYS A 74 13.48 6.96 7.75
N GLU A 75 12.17 7.09 7.96
CA GLU A 75 11.37 8.23 7.47
C GLU A 75 11.44 8.40 5.94
N GLU A 76 11.66 7.30 5.22
CA GLU A 76 11.62 7.22 3.75
C GLU A 76 10.18 7.01 3.25
N ILE A 77 9.24 6.71 4.16
CA ILE A 77 7.78 6.73 3.95
C ILE A 77 7.17 7.72 4.95
N ARG A 78 6.37 8.68 4.47
CA ARG A 78 5.76 9.75 5.27
C ARG A 78 4.29 9.91 4.93
N PHE A 79 3.43 10.13 5.91
CA PHE A 79 1.99 10.36 5.69
C PHE A 79 1.74 11.81 5.27
N ASP A 80 0.75 12.07 4.42
CA ASP A 80 0.55 13.40 3.81
C ASP A 80 0.11 14.49 4.81
N ASN A 81 -0.66 14.13 5.85
CA ASN A 81 -1.16 15.08 6.87
C ASN A 81 -0.14 15.45 7.97
N TRP A 82 1.16 15.31 7.72
CA TRP A 82 2.24 15.55 8.70
C TRP A 82 2.46 17.04 9.07
N LEU A 83 1.75 17.98 8.44
CA LEU A 83 1.98 19.42 8.65
C LEU A 83 1.50 19.96 10.01
N ALA A 84 0.86 19.16 10.87
CA ALA A 84 0.65 19.53 12.27
C ALA A 84 1.79 18.98 13.13
N SER A 85 2.58 19.91 13.66
CA SER A 85 3.67 19.68 14.61
C SER A 85 3.36 18.60 15.66
N HIS A 86 4.15 17.52 15.62
CA HIS A 86 4.44 16.58 16.71
C HIS A 86 3.37 15.52 17.10
N PHE A 87 3.73 14.24 16.84
CA PHE A 87 3.36 13.02 17.61
C PHE A 87 1.98 12.35 17.46
N GLU A 88 1.05 12.80 16.63
CA GLU A 88 -0.20 12.04 16.48
C GLU A 88 -0.11 10.97 15.38
N LEU A 89 -0.31 9.71 15.78
CA LEU A 89 -0.48 8.61 14.84
C LEU A 89 -1.71 8.89 13.97
N PRO A 90 -1.67 8.53 12.67
CA PRO A 90 -2.85 8.59 11.82
C PRO A 90 -4.04 7.88 12.48
N LEU A 91 -5.24 8.43 12.26
CA LEU A 91 -6.48 7.91 12.83
C LEU A 91 -6.62 6.41 12.56
N ASP A 92 -6.53 5.61 13.62
CA ASP A 92 -6.30 4.17 13.53
C ASP A 92 -7.46 3.36 12.94
N TYR A 93 -8.63 3.99 12.81
CA TYR A 93 -9.83 3.46 12.18
C TYR A 93 -9.78 3.52 10.65
N LEU A 94 -8.94 4.38 10.06
CA LEU A 94 -8.85 4.48 8.61
C LEU A 94 -8.21 3.22 8.03
N ARG A 95 -8.76 2.77 6.90
CA ARG A 95 -8.31 1.57 6.17
C ARG A 95 -7.10 1.87 5.29
N SER A 96 -7.01 3.09 4.75
CA SER A 96 -5.96 3.52 3.85
C SER A 96 -5.51 4.94 4.21
N TYR A 97 -4.25 5.22 3.97
CA TYR A 97 -3.63 6.50 4.26
C TYR A 97 -2.82 6.96 3.05
N PRO A 98 -3.06 8.17 2.54
CA PRO A 98 -2.19 8.77 1.54
C PRO A 98 -0.84 9.12 2.17
N ALA A 99 0.21 8.86 1.42
CA ALA A 99 1.57 9.00 1.87
C ALA A 99 2.52 9.30 0.70
N ASN A 100 3.74 9.63 1.04
CA ASN A 100 4.85 9.85 0.13
C ASN A 100 5.99 8.88 0.43
N TYR A 101 6.60 8.35 -0.62
CA TYR A 101 7.73 7.41 -0.56
C TYR A 101 8.94 7.94 -1.31
N SER A 102 10.14 7.76 -0.76
CA SER A 102 11.40 8.12 -1.38
C SER A 102 12.47 7.04 -1.20
N ASP A 103 13.25 6.80 -2.24
CA ASP A 103 14.41 5.90 -2.19
C ASP A 103 15.71 6.63 -1.83
N ASP A 104 15.79 7.93 -2.13
CA ASP A 104 16.99 8.77 -2.04
C ASP A 104 16.82 10.01 -1.14
N SER A 105 15.64 10.14 -0.49
CA SER A 105 15.20 11.31 0.28
C SER A 105 15.09 12.63 -0.51
N LYS A 106 15.25 12.59 -1.84
CA LYS A 106 15.19 13.76 -2.74
C LYS A 106 13.94 13.73 -3.59
N THR A 107 13.61 12.57 -4.14
CA THR A 107 12.45 12.35 -5.00
C THR A 107 11.36 11.65 -4.23
N TRP A 108 10.21 12.30 -4.10
CA TRP A 108 9.05 11.79 -3.38
C TRP A 108 7.95 11.44 -4.38
N ARG A 109 7.39 10.25 -4.24
CA ARG A 109 6.26 9.79 -5.04
C ARG A 109 5.07 9.43 -4.16
N PRO A 110 3.85 9.73 -4.61
CA PRO A 110 2.64 9.39 -3.85
C PRO A 110 2.46 7.88 -3.80
N VAL A 111 2.21 7.39 -2.59
CA VAL A 111 1.93 6.00 -2.27
C VAL A 111 0.71 5.90 -1.38
N GLU A 112 0.13 4.72 -1.35
CA GLU A 112 -0.95 4.40 -0.45
C GLU A 112 -0.48 3.37 0.56
N ILE A 113 -0.77 3.63 1.84
CA ILE A 113 -0.53 2.71 2.93
C ILE A 113 -1.89 2.12 3.31
N ALA A 114 -2.10 0.81 3.07
CA ALA A 114 -3.37 0.15 3.28
C ALA A 114 -3.30 -0.93 4.36
N ARG A 115 -4.31 -0.95 5.23
CA ARG A 115 -4.55 -2.00 6.22
C ARG A 115 -5.52 -3.02 5.63
N LEU A 116 -5.14 -4.30 5.62
CA LEU A 116 -5.96 -5.34 4.97
C LEU A 116 -7.30 -5.61 5.64
N LEU A 117 -7.35 -5.46 6.96
CA LEU A 117 -8.54 -5.56 7.78
C LEU A 117 -8.63 -4.31 8.64
N SER A 118 -9.83 -3.87 8.98
CA SER A 118 -9.99 -2.83 10.00
C SER A 118 -9.31 -3.24 11.31
N LYS A 119 -8.96 -2.27 12.17
CA LYS A 119 -8.40 -2.54 13.50
C LYS A 119 -9.29 -3.50 14.29
N HIS A 120 -10.60 -3.25 14.29
CA HIS A 120 -11.59 -4.08 14.99
C HIS A 120 -11.62 -5.53 14.47
N GLN A 121 -11.61 -5.73 13.14
CA GLN A 121 -11.57 -7.07 12.55
C GLN A 121 -10.28 -7.81 12.89
N ASN A 122 -9.13 -7.13 12.89
CA ASN A 122 -7.87 -7.71 13.33
C ASN A 122 -7.93 -8.15 14.80
N GLU A 123 -8.46 -7.32 15.69
CA GLU A 123 -8.59 -7.66 17.11
C GLU A 123 -9.53 -8.86 17.35
N ILE A 124 -10.66 -8.92 16.63
CA ILE A 124 -11.56 -10.09 16.69
C ILE A 124 -10.84 -11.35 16.20
N SER A 125 -10.11 -11.27 15.08
CA SER A 125 -9.34 -12.39 14.53
C SER A 125 -8.29 -12.87 15.53
N ASP A 126 -7.52 -11.95 16.11
CA ASP A 126 -6.49 -12.25 17.10
C ASP A 126 -7.08 -12.92 18.35
N ARG A 127 -8.21 -12.40 18.87
CA ARG A 127 -8.91 -13.01 20.01
C ARG A 127 -9.39 -14.42 19.70
N ARG A 128 -9.93 -14.67 18.51
CA ARG A 128 -10.36 -16.01 18.08
C ARG A 128 -9.20 -16.98 17.99
N ILE A 129 -8.07 -16.57 17.42
CA ILE A 129 -6.85 -17.39 17.36
C ILE A 129 -6.39 -17.72 18.79
N CYS A 130 -6.33 -16.72 19.67
CA CYS A 130 -5.90 -16.91 21.05
C CYS A 130 -6.84 -17.77 21.90
N ALA A 131 -8.16 -17.65 21.71
CA ALA A 131 -9.14 -18.45 22.42
C ALA A 131 -8.97 -19.95 22.14
N SER A 132 -8.59 -20.30 20.91
CA SER A 132 -8.32 -21.69 20.52
C SER A 132 -7.14 -22.34 21.26
N ALA A 133 -6.28 -21.55 21.90
CA ALA A 133 -5.07 -22.01 22.59
C ALA A 133 -5.19 -22.04 24.14
N ALA A 134 -6.39 -21.81 24.71
CA ALA A 134 -6.65 -21.80 26.15
C ALA A 134 -5.75 -20.86 27.00
N ALA A 135 -5.11 -19.85 26.40
CA ALA A 135 -4.21 -18.92 27.09
C ALA A 135 -4.42 -17.45 26.66
N PRO A 136 -5.52 -16.79 27.09
CA PRO A 136 -5.93 -15.50 26.54
C PRO A 136 -5.05 -14.29 26.92
N LYS A 137 -4.40 -14.28 28.10
CA LYS A 137 -3.71 -13.08 28.62
C LYS A 137 -2.26 -12.91 28.14
N THR A 138 -1.60 -13.99 27.69
CA THR A 138 -0.19 -14.01 27.23
C THR A 138 -0.04 -14.61 25.83
N CYS A 139 -1.12 -14.59 25.06
CA CYS A 139 -1.18 -15.21 23.75
C CYS A 139 -0.25 -14.53 22.73
N SER A 140 0.69 -15.30 22.19
CA SER A 140 1.43 -14.96 20.98
C SER A 140 0.75 -15.63 19.78
N ILE A 141 0.19 -14.84 18.86
CA ILE A 141 -0.49 -15.34 17.64
C ILE A 141 0.45 -16.25 16.85
N GLU A 142 1.71 -15.84 16.67
CA GLU A 142 2.71 -16.68 16.02
C GLU A 142 2.86 -18.03 16.73
N ARG A 143 2.99 -18.05 18.06
CA ARG A 143 3.16 -19.29 18.83
C ARG A 143 1.95 -20.21 18.68
N VAL A 144 0.73 -19.66 18.65
CA VAL A 144 -0.49 -20.43 18.44
C VAL A 144 -0.54 -21.01 17.03
N LEU A 145 -0.35 -20.17 16.00
CA LEU A 145 -0.36 -20.60 14.61
C LEU A 145 0.69 -21.68 14.34
N ARG A 146 1.89 -21.53 14.94
CA ARG A 146 2.97 -22.53 14.84
C ARG A 146 2.57 -23.91 15.32
N LYS A 147 1.67 -24.01 16.30
CA LYS A 147 1.21 -25.31 16.85
C LYS A 147 0.08 -25.94 16.04
N THR A 148 -0.52 -25.22 15.10
CA THR A 148 -1.63 -25.76 14.31
C THR A 148 -1.15 -26.86 13.38
N GLY A 149 -1.95 -27.92 13.22
CA GLY A 149 -1.64 -29.01 12.29
C GLY A 149 -1.46 -28.53 10.84
N ARG A 150 -2.21 -27.49 10.43
CA ARG A 150 -2.05 -26.85 9.13
C ARG A 150 -0.65 -26.26 8.97
N PHE A 151 -0.17 -25.48 9.94
CA PHE A 151 1.17 -24.89 9.83
C PHE A 151 2.28 -25.96 9.88
N GLN A 152 2.11 -27.00 10.69
CA GLN A 152 3.06 -28.13 10.72
C GLN A 152 3.19 -28.82 9.35
N LYS A 153 2.08 -29.02 8.64
CA LYS A 153 2.11 -29.53 7.25
C LYS A 153 2.84 -28.57 6.31
N TRP A 154 2.60 -27.26 6.43
CA TRP A 154 3.25 -26.24 5.62
C TRP A 154 4.78 -26.19 5.82
N LEU A 155 5.25 -26.36 7.06
CA LEU A 155 6.69 -26.37 7.36
C LEU A 155 7.42 -27.48 6.60
N GLN A 156 6.82 -28.66 6.51
CA GLN A 156 7.38 -29.82 5.80
C GLN A 156 7.18 -29.75 4.28
N ALA A 157 6.27 -28.90 3.81
CA ALA A 157 5.99 -28.77 2.39
C ALA A 157 7.13 -28.09 1.64
N LYS A 158 7.56 -28.73 0.55
CA LYS A 158 8.53 -28.18 -0.41
C LYS A 158 7.88 -27.35 -1.51
N ARG A 159 6.57 -27.53 -1.75
CA ARG A 159 5.80 -26.82 -2.78
C ARG A 159 4.44 -26.45 -2.21
N LEU A 160 3.89 -25.32 -2.65
CA LEU A 160 2.53 -24.93 -2.27
C LEU A 160 1.54 -25.68 -3.15
N THR A 161 0.74 -26.56 -2.55
CA THR A 161 -0.18 -27.46 -3.24
C THR A 161 -1.64 -27.17 -2.87
N PRO A 162 -2.62 -27.58 -3.70
CA PRO A 162 -4.04 -27.32 -3.43
C PRO A 162 -4.54 -27.83 -2.07
N ASP A 163 -4.05 -28.97 -1.60
CA ASP A 163 -4.41 -29.54 -0.29
C ASP A 163 -3.95 -28.68 0.90
N LEU A 164 -2.85 -27.95 0.75
CA LEU A 164 -2.31 -27.08 1.80
C LEU A 164 -3.13 -25.80 1.99
N VAL A 165 -3.77 -25.32 0.92
CA VAL A 165 -4.60 -24.10 0.92
C VAL A 165 -6.10 -24.39 1.04
N GLN A 166 -6.48 -25.67 1.02
CA GLN A 166 -7.89 -26.08 1.11
C GLN A 166 -8.56 -25.55 2.39
N GLY A 167 -9.75 -24.97 2.20
CA GLY A 167 -10.57 -24.42 3.28
C GLY A 167 -10.09 -23.06 3.81
N LEU A 168 -9.16 -22.38 3.13
CA LEU A 168 -8.92 -20.96 3.37
C LEU A 168 -10.03 -20.11 2.73
N PRO A 169 -10.47 -19.01 3.38
CA PRO A 169 -11.68 -18.31 2.98
C PRO A 169 -11.50 -17.36 1.78
N SER A 170 -10.27 -17.15 1.30
CA SER A 170 -10.00 -16.18 0.24
C SER A 170 -10.63 -16.56 -1.11
N PRO A 171 -11.25 -15.62 -1.84
CA PRO A 171 -11.72 -15.84 -3.20
C PRO A 171 -10.63 -16.34 -4.17
N LEU A 172 -9.37 -15.91 -4.00
CA LEU A 172 -8.22 -16.38 -4.79
C LEU A 172 -8.04 -17.90 -4.70
N LEU A 173 -8.43 -18.50 -3.57
CA LEU A 173 -8.19 -19.90 -3.23
C LEU A 173 -9.44 -20.78 -3.38
N ARG A 174 -10.51 -20.27 -4.01
CA ARG A 174 -11.74 -21.05 -4.24
C ARG A 174 -11.52 -22.19 -5.26
N CYS A 175 -10.67 -21.96 -6.26
CA CYS A 175 -10.28 -22.94 -7.28
C CYS A 175 -8.74 -22.91 -7.45
N PRO A 176 -7.97 -23.38 -6.45
CA PRO A 176 -6.52 -23.22 -6.45
C PRO A 176 -5.88 -24.26 -7.39
N SER A 177 -5.52 -23.84 -8.59
CA SER A 177 -4.75 -24.65 -9.53
C SER A 177 -3.28 -24.73 -9.12
N GLN A 178 -2.57 -25.80 -9.52
CA GLN A 178 -1.15 -25.89 -9.16
C GLN A 178 -0.34 -24.77 -9.84
N ARG A 179 -0.69 -24.41 -11.07
CA ARG A 179 -0.04 -23.33 -11.82
C ARG A 179 -0.24 -21.96 -11.15
N LEU A 180 -1.41 -21.71 -10.56
CA LEU A 180 -1.69 -20.50 -9.79
C LEU A 180 -0.84 -20.45 -8.50
N LEU A 181 -0.77 -21.56 -7.76
CA LEU A 181 0.00 -21.64 -6.52
C LEU A 181 1.51 -21.54 -6.77
N ASP A 182 2.01 -22.14 -7.84
CA ASP A 182 3.40 -21.96 -8.29
C ASP A 182 3.71 -20.49 -8.59
N ARG A 183 2.75 -19.79 -9.23
CA ARG A 183 2.89 -18.36 -9.51
C ARG A 183 2.93 -17.53 -8.22
N VAL A 184 2.12 -17.89 -7.20
CA VAL A 184 2.17 -17.29 -5.86
C VAL A 184 3.56 -17.42 -5.26
N VAL A 185 4.13 -18.63 -5.20
CA VAL A 185 5.46 -18.85 -4.61
C VAL A 185 6.54 -18.11 -5.42
N ARG A 186 6.49 -18.22 -6.74
CA ARG A 186 7.47 -17.61 -7.65
C ARG A 186 7.53 -16.08 -7.58
N ARG A 187 6.40 -15.43 -7.26
CA ARG A 187 6.28 -13.96 -7.24
C ARG A 187 6.19 -13.38 -5.83
N TYR A 188 6.29 -14.21 -4.79
CA TYR A 188 6.19 -13.73 -3.42
C TYR A 188 7.40 -12.83 -3.08
N ALA A 189 7.16 -11.54 -2.97
CA ALA A 189 8.20 -10.51 -2.83
C ALA A 189 8.71 -10.33 -1.39
N GLU A 190 8.15 -11.07 -0.42
CA GLU A 190 8.58 -11.02 0.99
C GLU A 190 9.71 -12.00 1.32
N VAL A 191 10.33 -12.62 0.29
CA VAL A 191 11.51 -13.48 0.40
C VAL A 191 12.63 -12.97 -0.51
N ALA A 192 13.89 -13.29 -0.17
CA ALA A 192 15.06 -12.78 -0.86
C ALA A 192 15.26 -13.39 -2.27
N ASP A 193 14.86 -14.64 -2.48
CA ASP A 193 15.13 -15.41 -3.69
C ASP A 193 13.85 -15.74 -4.49
N ALA A 194 13.07 -14.70 -4.83
CA ALA A 194 11.87 -14.85 -5.64
C ALA A 194 12.20 -15.39 -7.05
N GLY A 195 11.55 -16.48 -7.46
CA GLY A 195 11.76 -17.07 -8.78
C GLY A 195 11.53 -18.58 -8.85
N SER A 196 11.65 -19.27 -7.71
CA SER A 196 11.37 -20.70 -7.59
C SER A 196 9.88 -20.97 -7.38
N ILE A 197 9.40 -22.12 -7.85
CA ILE A 197 8.07 -22.67 -7.51
C ILE A 197 8.09 -23.47 -6.20
N PHE A 198 9.29 -23.78 -5.69
CA PHE A 198 9.52 -24.50 -4.45
C PHE A 198 9.80 -23.54 -3.30
N MET A 199 9.33 -23.92 -2.11
CA MET A 199 9.46 -23.16 -0.86
C MET A 199 10.71 -23.53 -0.05
N ASP A 200 11.72 -24.20 -0.65
CA ASP A 200 12.95 -24.60 0.07
C ASP A 200 13.74 -23.39 0.58
N HIS A 201 13.65 -22.25 -0.12
CA HIS A 201 14.29 -20.98 0.25
C HIS A 201 13.46 -20.16 1.26
N PHE A 202 12.24 -20.60 1.59
CA PHE A 202 11.40 -19.91 2.57
C PHE A 202 11.82 -20.32 3.98
N THR A 203 12.08 -19.34 4.85
CA THR A 203 12.21 -19.64 6.28
C THR A 203 10.85 -20.02 6.86
N ASP A 204 10.84 -20.65 8.05
CA ASP A 204 9.60 -20.86 8.81
C ASP A 204 8.76 -19.59 8.98
N ARG A 205 9.43 -18.44 9.11
CA ARG A 205 8.77 -17.14 9.27
C ARG A 205 8.07 -16.73 7.99
N ASP A 206 8.68 -17.00 6.83
CA ASP A 206 8.13 -16.66 5.52
C ASP A 206 6.93 -17.55 5.18
N LYS A 207 7.05 -18.86 5.46
CA LYS A 207 5.91 -19.79 5.34
C LYS A 207 4.73 -19.35 6.23
N LEU A 208 5.00 -18.85 7.44
CA LEU A 208 3.96 -18.37 8.35
C LEU A 208 3.30 -17.09 7.85
N ARG A 209 4.08 -16.13 7.33
CA ARG A 209 3.55 -14.90 6.74
C ARG A 209 2.71 -15.17 5.49
N LEU A 210 3.17 -16.07 4.63
CA LEU A 210 2.42 -16.48 3.44
C LEU A 210 1.09 -17.13 3.84
N LEU A 211 1.10 -18.09 4.76
CA LEU A 211 -0.12 -18.72 5.28
C LEU A 211 -1.06 -17.68 5.89
N TYR A 212 -0.53 -16.77 6.72
CA TYR A 212 -1.31 -15.71 7.35
C TYR A 212 -1.96 -14.81 6.29
N THR A 213 -1.21 -14.36 5.29
CA THR A 213 -1.72 -13.50 4.22
C THR A 213 -2.82 -14.20 3.42
N LEU A 214 -2.60 -15.45 3.02
CA LEU A 214 -3.57 -16.25 2.28
C LEU A 214 -4.86 -16.54 3.08
N ALA A 215 -4.74 -16.66 4.40
CA ALA A 215 -5.88 -16.89 5.28
C ALA A 215 -6.67 -15.62 5.59
N VAL A 216 -6.01 -14.46 5.65
CA VAL A 216 -6.59 -13.22 6.13
C VAL A 216 -7.12 -12.35 5.01
N ASN A 217 -6.29 -12.05 4.01
CA ASN A 217 -6.66 -11.23 2.86
C ASN A 217 -5.57 -11.33 1.79
N THR A 218 -5.96 -11.76 0.59
CA THR A 218 -5.06 -12.03 -0.54
C THR A 218 -4.77 -10.84 -1.44
N HIS A 219 -5.28 -9.65 -1.11
CA HIS A 219 -5.01 -8.44 -1.87
C HIS A 219 -3.49 -8.21 -2.14
N PRO A 220 -2.57 -8.32 -1.15
CA PRO A 220 -1.14 -8.19 -1.42
C PRO A 220 -0.59 -9.25 -2.37
N ILE A 221 -1.12 -10.48 -2.29
CA ILE A 221 -0.70 -11.58 -3.17
C ILE A 221 -1.10 -11.27 -4.61
N LEU A 222 -2.34 -10.80 -4.83
CA LEU A 222 -2.83 -10.42 -6.15
C LEU A 222 -1.99 -9.32 -6.80
N LEU A 223 -1.61 -8.28 -6.04
CA LEU A 223 -0.72 -7.22 -6.56
C LEU A 223 0.68 -7.73 -6.96
N GLN A 224 1.16 -8.80 -6.30
CA GLN A 224 2.46 -9.41 -6.60
C GLN A 224 2.40 -10.37 -7.79
N ILE A 225 1.37 -11.22 -7.86
CA ILE A 225 1.25 -12.23 -8.92
C ILE A 225 0.68 -11.66 -10.23
N PHE A 226 -0.02 -10.52 -10.20
CA PHE A 226 -0.56 -9.85 -11.38
C PHE A 226 -0.07 -8.40 -11.43
N PRO A 227 1.23 -8.18 -11.67
CA PRO A 227 1.81 -6.84 -11.61
C PRO A 227 1.39 -5.98 -12.80
N GLY A 228 1.19 -4.68 -12.59
CA GLY A 228 0.87 -3.75 -13.68
C GLY A 228 1.95 -3.65 -14.77
N ALA A 229 3.20 -3.98 -14.45
CA ALA A 229 4.27 -4.09 -15.45
C ALA A 229 4.02 -5.19 -16.51
N GLU A 230 3.14 -6.14 -16.23
CA GLU A 230 2.68 -7.18 -17.16
C GLU A 230 1.30 -6.86 -17.77
N GLY A 231 0.85 -5.61 -17.68
CA GLY A 231 -0.42 -5.15 -18.26
C GLY A 231 -1.65 -5.40 -17.38
N TRP A 232 -1.48 -5.85 -16.14
CA TRP A 232 -2.61 -6.03 -15.21
C TRP A 232 -3.11 -4.70 -14.65
N PRO A 233 -4.43 -4.50 -14.50
CA PRO A 233 -5.00 -3.27 -13.98
C PRO A 233 -4.95 -3.20 -12.45
N LEU A 234 -3.76 -3.41 -11.87
CA LEU A 234 -3.51 -3.39 -10.44
C LEU A 234 -2.39 -2.40 -10.07
N PRO A 235 -2.50 -1.69 -8.92
CA PRO A 235 -1.43 -0.86 -8.39
C PRO A 235 -0.14 -1.64 -8.16
N LYS A 236 1.00 -0.96 -8.28
CA LYS A 236 2.30 -1.58 -8.02
C LYS A 236 2.46 -1.85 -6.53
N TYR A 237 2.66 -3.11 -6.17
CA TYR A 237 3.13 -3.52 -4.84
C TYR A 237 4.53 -2.98 -4.58
N LEU A 238 4.72 -2.21 -3.50
CA LEU A 238 6.03 -1.68 -3.11
C LEU A 238 6.63 -2.46 -1.94
N GLY A 239 5.80 -3.10 -1.12
CA GLY A 239 6.23 -3.92 0.00
C GLY A 239 5.20 -3.91 1.12
N SER A 240 5.50 -4.63 2.19
CA SER A 240 4.65 -4.69 3.38
C SER A 240 5.47 -4.46 4.65
N CYS A 241 4.80 -3.91 5.66
CA CYS A 241 5.35 -3.81 6.99
C CYS A 241 4.30 -4.15 8.05
N GLY A 242 4.50 -5.29 8.71
CA GLY A 242 3.53 -5.81 9.66
C GLY A 242 2.21 -6.13 8.96
N ARG A 243 1.13 -5.48 9.38
CA ARG A 243 -0.23 -5.67 8.84
C ARG A 243 -0.63 -4.59 7.82
N PHE A 244 0.36 -3.86 7.31
CA PHE A 244 0.19 -2.85 6.27
C PHE A 244 0.89 -3.25 4.98
N LEU A 245 0.21 -2.92 3.89
CA LEU A 245 0.70 -2.93 2.53
C LEU A 245 1.05 -1.50 2.12
N VAL A 246 2.07 -1.35 1.28
CA VAL A 246 2.38 -0.11 0.56
C VAL A 246 2.27 -0.36 -0.94
N SER A 247 1.49 0.47 -1.62
CA SER A 247 1.29 0.44 -3.07
C SER A 247 1.38 1.83 -3.69
N THR A 248 1.41 1.94 -5.02
CA THR A 248 1.22 3.22 -5.71
C THR A 248 -0.15 3.81 -5.41
N SER A 249 -0.22 5.13 -5.20
CA SER A 249 -1.46 5.82 -4.84
C SER A 249 -2.40 6.02 -6.04
N THR A 250 -3.70 6.09 -5.78
CA THR A 250 -4.78 6.39 -6.73
C THR A 250 -5.83 7.27 -6.07
N SER A 251 -6.52 8.10 -6.84
CA SER A 251 -7.72 8.82 -6.38
C SER A 251 -8.93 7.90 -6.44
N LEU A 252 -9.88 8.02 -5.50
CA LEU A 252 -11.03 7.11 -5.45
C LEU A 252 -12.00 7.35 -6.61
N LEU A 253 -12.63 6.30 -7.14
CA LEU A 253 -13.63 6.45 -8.21
C LEU A 253 -14.81 7.36 -7.81
N GLN A 254 -15.19 7.36 -6.52
CA GLN A 254 -16.26 8.22 -6.00
C GLN A 254 -15.99 9.71 -6.20
N GLU A 255 -14.73 10.14 -6.23
CA GLU A 255 -14.36 11.54 -6.46
C GLU A 255 -14.74 12.01 -7.87
N PHE A 256 -14.98 11.08 -8.81
CA PHE A 256 -15.32 11.34 -10.20
C PHE A 256 -16.83 11.23 -10.49
N TYR A 257 -17.69 11.05 -9.47
CA TYR A 257 -19.14 10.97 -9.69
C TYR A 257 -19.75 12.27 -10.25
N GLY A 258 -19.10 13.42 -10.01
CA GLY A 258 -19.45 14.71 -10.59
C GLY A 258 -18.65 15.08 -11.84
N ALA A 259 -17.91 14.14 -12.44
CA ALA A 259 -17.06 14.42 -13.60
C ALA A 259 -17.88 14.82 -14.84
N PRO A 260 -17.31 15.61 -15.77
CA PRO A 260 -17.94 15.93 -17.05
C PRO A 260 -18.32 14.66 -17.84
N PRO A 261 -19.35 14.71 -18.71
CA PRO A 261 -19.83 13.54 -19.45
C PRO A 261 -18.74 12.79 -20.23
N ASP A 262 -17.81 13.51 -20.87
CA ASP A 262 -16.73 12.88 -21.64
C ASP A 262 -15.78 12.07 -20.75
N GLN A 263 -15.46 12.60 -19.56
CA GLN A 263 -14.62 11.89 -18.58
C GLN A 263 -15.36 10.70 -17.97
N ALA A 264 -16.65 10.84 -17.67
CA ALA A 264 -17.47 9.75 -17.18
C ALA A 264 -17.59 8.61 -18.22
N ALA A 265 -17.77 8.96 -19.50
CA ALA A 265 -17.82 8.00 -20.60
C ALA A 265 -16.48 7.28 -20.78
N ASP A 266 -15.36 8.00 -20.69
CA ASP A 266 -14.02 7.40 -20.74
C ASP A 266 -13.78 6.42 -19.58
N LEU A 267 -14.09 6.79 -18.33
CA LEU A 267 -13.95 5.90 -17.17
C LEU A 267 -14.85 4.66 -17.28
N ALA A 268 -16.08 4.82 -17.77
CA ALA A 268 -16.99 3.69 -18.02
C ALA A 268 -16.42 2.74 -19.09
N TYR A 269 -15.85 3.28 -20.17
CA TYR A 269 -15.18 2.50 -21.20
C TYR A 269 -13.96 1.76 -20.64
N GLN A 270 -13.11 2.43 -19.86
CA GLN A 270 -11.96 1.80 -19.22
C GLN A 270 -12.38 0.65 -18.27
N LEU A 271 -13.46 0.82 -17.50
CA LEU A 271 -13.99 -0.25 -16.65
C LEU A 271 -14.40 -1.49 -17.47
N LEU A 272 -15.09 -1.31 -18.60
CA LEU A 272 -15.44 -2.41 -19.49
C LEU A 272 -14.18 -3.10 -20.07
N ARG A 273 -13.15 -2.33 -20.42
CA ARG A 273 -11.86 -2.87 -20.89
C ARG A 273 -11.14 -3.69 -19.82
N ILE A 274 -11.22 -3.28 -18.56
CA ILE A 274 -10.70 -4.06 -17.42
C ILE A 274 -11.47 -5.37 -17.30
N LEU A 275 -12.80 -5.34 -17.30
CA LEU A 275 -13.60 -6.57 -17.21
C LEU A 275 -13.27 -7.55 -18.34
N GLU A 276 -13.02 -7.02 -19.54
CA GLU A 276 -12.59 -7.83 -20.68
C GLU A 276 -11.20 -8.47 -20.44
N SER A 277 -10.22 -7.71 -19.93
CA SER A 277 -8.87 -8.24 -19.69
C SER A 277 -8.83 -9.25 -18.53
N LEU A 278 -9.67 -9.07 -17.51
CA LEU A 278 -9.85 -10.05 -16.44
C LEU A 278 -10.40 -11.38 -16.97
N ARG A 279 -11.24 -11.34 -18.00
CA ARG A 279 -11.80 -12.53 -18.66
C ARG A 279 -10.83 -13.17 -19.65
N ASN A 280 -10.18 -12.33 -20.46
CA ASN A 280 -9.37 -12.71 -21.61
C ASN A 280 -7.98 -12.08 -21.50
N ASN A 281 -6.99 -12.90 -21.17
CA ASN A 281 -5.59 -12.52 -21.03
C ASN A 281 -4.68 -13.67 -21.48
N ASP A 282 -3.44 -13.31 -21.80
CA ASP A 282 -2.43 -14.22 -22.34
C ASP A 282 -2.02 -15.33 -21.36
N LEU A 283 -2.27 -15.13 -20.06
CA LEU A 283 -1.98 -16.13 -19.03
C LEU A 283 -3.09 -17.17 -18.88
N ASN A 284 -4.20 -17.06 -19.59
CA ASN A 284 -5.35 -17.96 -19.48
C ASN A 284 -5.90 -18.07 -18.03
N TYR A 285 -5.85 -16.98 -17.26
CA TYR A 285 -6.59 -16.87 -16.02
C TYR A 285 -7.93 -16.19 -16.27
N PHE A 286 -8.94 -16.54 -15.50
CA PHE A 286 -10.21 -15.83 -15.42
C PHE A 286 -10.33 -15.23 -14.04
N LEU A 287 -10.30 -13.90 -13.95
CA LEU A 287 -10.43 -13.17 -12.71
C LEU A 287 -11.87 -12.69 -12.57
N TYR A 288 -12.44 -12.86 -11.38
CA TYR A 288 -13.83 -12.49 -11.11
C TYR A 288 -13.97 -11.82 -9.76
N PHE A 289 -14.92 -10.91 -9.65
CA PHE A 289 -15.28 -10.27 -8.39
C PHE A 289 -16.33 -11.11 -7.65
N THR A 290 -16.13 -11.30 -6.35
CA THR A 290 -17.18 -11.88 -5.48
C THR A 290 -18.22 -10.85 -5.04
N HIS A 291 -17.82 -9.58 -5.03
CA HIS A 291 -18.67 -8.39 -4.92
C HIS A 291 -17.92 -7.22 -5.56
N VAL A 292 -18.66 -6.17 -5.92
CA VAL A 292 -18.11 -4.97 -6.55
C VAL A 292 -18.62 -3.75 -5.80
N ASP A 293 -17.71 -2.87 -5.40
CA ASP A 293 -18.02 -1.55 -4.88
C ASP A 293 -17.12 -0.49 -5.50
N ALA A 294 -17.52 0.78 -5.44
CA ALA A 294 -16.78 1.85 -6.07
C ALA A 294 -15.42 2.13 -5.41
N ALA A 295 -15.25 1.80 -4.11
CA ALA A 295 -13.99 2.03 -3.40
C ALA A 295 -12.90 1.01 -3.81
N MET A 296 -13.29 -0.05 -4.52
CA MET A 296 -12.39 -1.00 -5.14
C MET A 296 -11.68 -0.45 -6.36
N PHE A 297 -12.15 0.65 -6.95
CA PHE A 297 -11.56 1.24 -8.14
C PHE A 297 -10.87 2.56 -7.79
N GLY A 298 -9.78 2.82 -8.49
CA GLY A 298 -9.03 4.06 -8.36
C GLY A 298 -8.53 4.55 -9.70
N ILE A 299 -8.28 5.86 -9.78
CA ILE A 299 -7.78 6.54 -10.97
C ILE A 299 -6.37 7.07 -10.67
N PHE A 300 -5.39 6.74 -11.50
CA PHE A 300 -4.06 7.34 -11.41
C PHE A 300 -4.07 8.79 -11.92
N ASN A 301 -3.01 9.54 -11.60
CA ASN A 301 -2.84 10.93 -12.05
C ASN A 301 -2.85 11.10 -13.59
N ASN A 302 -2.59 10.03 -14.34
CA ASN A 302 -2.65 10.01 -15.81
C ASN A 302 -4.05 9.68 -16.37
N GLY A 303 -5.08 9.61 -15.52
CA GLY A 303 -6.47 9.39 -15.93
C GLY A 303 -6.85 7.92 -16.13
N HIS A 304 -5.94 6.97 -15.91
CA HIS A 304 -6.23 5.56 -16.09
C HIS A 304 -6.90 4.94 -14.86
N LEU A 305 -7.96 4.16 -15.08
CA LEU A 305 -8.73 3.42 -14.07
C LEU A 305 -8.08 2.06 -13.77
N PHE A 306 -8.04 1.69 -12.49
CA PHE A 306 -7.42 0.47 -11.97
C PHE A 306 -8.25 -0.16 -10.85
N ILE A 307 -8.00 -1.43 -10.57
CA ILE A 307 -8.54 -2.15 -9.41
C ILE A 307 -7.64 -1.89 -8.21
N ARG A 308 -8.03 -0.92 -7.39
CA ARG A 308 -7.33 -0.51 -6.18
C ARG A 308 -7.42 -1.56 -5.07
N ASP A 309 -8.61 -2.11 -4.81
CA ASP A 309 -8.83 -3.17 -3.82
C ASP A 309 -9.10 -4.51 -4.52
N ALA A 310 -8.15 -5.44 -4.39
CA ALA A 310 -8.22 -6.77 -4.99
C ALA A 310 -8.73 -7.84 -4.00
N SER A 311 -9.15 -7.47 -2.79
CA SER A 311 -9.50 -8.43 -1.74
C SER A 311 -10.70 -9.32 -2.08
N ALA A 312 -11.58 -8.87 -2.97
CA ALA A 312 -12.74 -9.62 -3.42
C ALA A 312 -12.52 -10.40 -4.73
N LEU A 313 -11.33 -10.34 -5.32
CA LEU A 313 -11.02 -11.01 -6.58
C LEU A 313 -10.68 -12.50 -6.36
N GLY A 314 -11.42 -13.36 -7.05
CA GLY A 314 -11.08 -14.75 -7.26
C GLY A 314 -10.39 -14.98 -8.60
N VAL A 315 -9.71 -16.11 -8.73
CA VAL A 315 -8.97 -16.50 -9.94
C VAL A 315 -9.31 -17.94 -10.28
N ILE A 316 -9.61 -18.19 -11.54
CA ILE A 316 -9.80 -19.51 -12.12
C ILE A 316 -8.73 -19.71 -13.19
N ASP A 317 -8.05 -20.84 -13.12
CA ASP A 317 -7.11 -21.26 -14.16
C ASP A 317 -7.84 -21.97 -15.29
N LYS A 318 -7.93 -21.32 -16.46
CA LYS A 318 -8.61 -21.91 -17.62
C LYS A 318 -7.77 -22.99 -18.30
N GLN A 319 -6.45 -22.95 -18.17
CA GLN A 319 -5.54 -23.89 -18.83
C GLN A 319 -5.57 -25.26 -18.16
N GLU A 320 -5.53 -25.30 -16.82
CA GLU A 320 -5.56 -26.57 -16.08
C GLU A 320 -6.95 -27.25 -16.18
N GLY A 321 -8.03 -26.44 -16.26
CA GLY A 321 -9.40 -26.93 -16.47
C GLY A 321 -9.62 -27.60 -17.84
N THR A 322 -8.88 -27.22 -18.88
CA THR A 322 -8.96 -27.87 -20.20
C THR A 322 -8.23 -29.21 -20.29
N GLN A 323 -7.29 -29.50 -19.39
CA GLN A 323 -6.53 -30.76 -19.41
C GLN A 323 -7.24 -31.94 -18.73
N HIS A 324 -8.36 -31.68 -18.04
CA HIS A 324 -9.18 -32.69 -17.35
C HIS A 324 -10.61 -32.77 -17.92
N GLY A 325 -10.80 -32.45 -19.21
CA GLY A 325 -12.08 -32.66 -19.90
C GLY A 325 -12.54 -34.13 -19.81
N PRO A 326 -13.86 -34.40 -19.84
CA PRO A 326 -14.40 -35.72 -19.54
C PRO A 326 -13.87 -36.74 -20.56
N GLY A 327 -13.17 -37.75 -20.05
CA GLY A 327 -12.84 -38.96 -20.81
C GLY A 327 -14.08 -39.79 -21.10
#